data_AF-A0A3A9BE96-F1
#
_entry.id   AF-A0A3A9BE96-F1
#
_cell.length_a   1.000
_cell.length_b   1.000
_cell.length_c   1.000
_cell.angle_alpha   90.00
_cell.angle_beta   90.00
_cell.angle_gamma   90.00
#
_symmetry.space_group_name_H-M   'P 1'
#
loop_
_entity.id
_entity.type
_entity.pdbx_description
1 polymer ?
#
loop_
_entity_poly.entity_id
_entity_poly.type
_entity_poly.pdbx_seq_one_letter_code
_entity_poly.pdbx_strand_id
1 'polypeptide(L)'
;MYGKDFREIDGGVYDNPDIPIGEAMEAILSDEGIQLAVCRVMDYEELQEKTEAAAQEELQEQTEAAAQEEMQKAQAEEKEKLPLISDMTEPEPALNGQSRAGIEETVLCYAQAQIDEMGLSEEVELLGARVYGSRSREGLYHEGSDVDVVVSYSGDLKEDVFFNALYENGLKIAGIPVDVNPISTEKTGTLEEYLKGAEKYLDERLSRMEIPENNGQAEQEAVITFYVAECTEFPVLGEYHERLETLQEAMELYEKIPAERMNGIKGIGFRLEDGSIYDGKFDLMVMGEMQTEFINEIPQYRDSPLVQKAIADMEAILSKQKEKNMAEPEILDSAEKAEEPQQPMQEKKEEKAVQTEESRNPVTVAEESVRDTAALEKPPAEPEKMAENAPKTDRGISGGSKKQSVLNALRERQARLKAQEKEKQGQKAQARKKGEPEL
;
A
#
# COMPACT_ATOMS: atom_id res chain seq x y z
N MET A 1 42.16 44.13 -35.22
CA MET A 1 43.42 43.43 -34.91
C MET A 1 43.10 42.03 -34.41
N TYR A 2 43.93 41.05 -34.75
CA TYR A 2 43.70 39.63 -34.43
C TYR A 2 44.95 39.01 -33.80
N GLY A 3 44.74 38.07 -32.88
CA GLY A 3 45.78 37.28 -32.24
C GLY A 3 46.37 36.19 -33.14
N LYS A 4 47.34 35.45 -32.61
CA LYS A 4 47.97 34.31 -33.31
C LYS A 4 47.05 33.09 -33.45
N ASP A 5 45.99 33.10 -32.66
CA ASP A 5 44.83 32.20 -32.60
C ASP A 5 43.65 32.71 -33.46
N PHE A 6 43.84 33.80 -34.23
CA PHE A 6 42.82 34.42 -35.08
C PHE A 6 41.57 34.93 -34.33
N ARG A 7 41.65 35.05 -33.00
CA ARG A 7 40.67 35.75 -32.17
C ARG A 7 40.85 37.26 -32.25
N GLU A 8 39.76 38.01 -32.18
CA GLU A 8 39.80 39.47 -32.24
C GLU A 8 40.41 40.06 -30.95
N ILE A 9 41.35 40.98 -31.10
CA ILE A 9 41.96 41.75 -30.00
C ILE A 9 41.30 43.13 -29.88
N ASP A 10 41.14 43.81 -31.01
CA ASP A 10 40.50 45.13 -31.11
C ASP A 10 39.82 45.30 -32.47
N GLY A 11 38.53 45.60 -32.47
CA GLY A 11 37.71 45.86 -33.66
C GLY A 11 37.49 47.34 -33.99
N GLY A 12 38.19 48.24 -33.30
CA GLY A 12 38.02 49.69 -33.39
C GLY A 12 38.26 50.30 -34.77
N VAL A 13 37.56 51.41 -35.04
CA VAL A 13 37.81 52.26 -36.21
C VAL A 13 38.73 53.41 -35.81
N TYR A 14 39.90 53.48 -36.43
CA TYR A 14 40.85 54.57 -36.23
C TYR A 14 40.55 55.73 -37.19
N ASP A 15 39.88 56.78 -36.68
CA ASP A 15 39.47 57.95 -37.46
C ASP A 15 40.34 59.18 -37.14
N ASN A 16 41.46 59.31 -37.86
CA ASN A 16 42.28 60.51 -37.86
C ASN A 16 42.89 60.72 -39.28
N PRO A 17 42.33 61.61 -40.11
CA PRO A 17 42.75 61.78 -41.49
C PRO A 17 44.09 62.54 -41.66
N ASP A 18 44.62 63.14 -40.60
CA ASP A 18 45.82 63.99 -40.65
C ASP A 18 47.14 63.20 -40.46
N ILE A 19 47.09 61.91 -40.13
CA ILE A 19 48.29 61.07 -39.92
C ILE A 19 48.48 59.99 -41.00
N PRO A 20 49.73 59.63 -41.35
CA PRO A 20 50.01 58.56 -42.30
C PRO A 20 49.70 57.18 -41.71
N ILE A 21 49.28 56.24 -42.56
CA ILE A 21 48.90 54.86 -42.19
C ILE A 21 49.98 54.14 -41.35
N GLY A 22 51.27 54.41 -41.59
CA GLY A 22 52.36 53.83 -40.80
C GLY A 22 52.39 54.31 -39.34
N GLU A 23 52.12 55.60 -39.11
CA GLU A 23 52.08 56.20 -37.77
C GLU A 23 50.79 55.79 -37.04
N ALA A 24 49.67 55.68 -37.75
CA ALA A 24 48.44 55.10 -37.22
C ALA A 24 48.64 53.63 -36.77
N MET A 25 49.30 52.82 -37.60
CA MET A 25 49.62 51.43 -37.27
C MET A 25 50.55 51.30 -36.05
N GLU A 26 51.59 52.14 -35.96
CA GLU A 26 52.47 52.15 -34.78
C GLU A 26 51.74 52.60 -33.50
N ALA A 27 50.82 53.56 -33.59
CA ALA A 27 50.00 53.99 -32.46
C ALA A 27 49.10 52.86 -31.94
N ILE A 28 48.27 52.28 -32.80
CA ILE A 28 47.32 51.20 -32.44
C ILE A 28 48.07 49.99 -31.85
N LEU A 29 49.20 49.61 -32.44
CA LEU A 29 50.01 48.49 -31.92
C LEU A 29 50.69 48.83 -30.59
N SER A 30 51.08 50.08 -30.36
CA SER A 30 51.70 50.52 -29.10
C SER A 30 50.71 50.53 -27.94
N ASP A 31 49.44 50.88 -28.19
CA ASP A 31 48.38 50.87 -27.19
C ASP A 31 48.12 49.45 -26.66
N GLU A 32 48.15 48.44 -27.54
CA GLU A 32 48.08 47.01 -27.19
C GLU A 32 49.44 46.39 -26.78
N GLY A 33 50.52 47.19 -26.73
CA GLY A 33 51.86 46.74 -26.33
C GLY A 33 52.56 45.78 -27.32
N ILE A 34 52.08 45.70 -28.57
CA ILE A 34 52.56 44.80 -29.62
C ILE A 34 53.66 45.49 -30.44
N GLN A 35 54.78 44.81 -30.67
CA GLN A 35 55.87 45.34 -31.50
C GLN A 35 55.59 45.11 -32.99
N LEU A 36 55.79 46.13 -33.83
CA LEU A 36 55.65 46.04 -35.29
C LEU A 36 56.39 44.83 -35.90
N ALA A 37 57.55 44.49 -35.34
CA ALA A 37 58.40 43.38 -35.81
C ALA A 37 57.84 41.97 -35.57
N VAL A 38 56.81 41.80 -34.73
CA VAL A 38 56.09 40.51 -34.56
C VAL A 38 54.77 40.46 -35.31
N CYS A 39 54.36 41.54 -35.96
CA CYS A 39 53.16 41.60 -36.79
C CYS A 39 53.44 41.02 -38.18
N ARG A 40 52.53 40.18 -38.68
CA ARG A 40 52.54 39.66 -40.06
C ARG A 40 51.44 40.36 -40.84
N VAL A 41 51.80 40.99 -41.97
CA VAL A 41 50.81 41.39 -42.99
C VAL A 41 50.24 40.11 -43.62
N MET A 42 48.91 40.00 -43.62
CA MET A 42 48.16 38.91 -44.24
C MET A 42 47.13 39.49 -45.21
N ASP A 43 46.69 38.67 -46.16
CA ASP A 43 45.57 39.04 -47.02
C ASP A 43 44.25 39.02 -46.25
N TYR A 44 43.26 39.80 -46.69
CA TYR A 44 41.95 39.83 -46.06
C TYR A 44 41.19 38.50 -46.21
N GLU A 45 41.29 37.84 -47.37
CA GLU A 45 40.68 36.53 -47.60
C GLU A 45 41.35 35.44 -46.73
N GLU A 46 42.70 35.45 -46.62
CA GLU A 46 43.46 34.54 -45.75
C GLU A 46 43.15 34.76 -44.25
N LEU A 47 42.86 36.01 -43.86
CA LEU A 47 42.46 36.34 -42.48
C LEU A 47 41.03 35.87 -42.20
N GLN A 48 40.08 36.17 -43.10
CA GLN A 48 38.68 35.81 -42.95
C GLN A 48 38.50 34.29 -42.81
N GLU A 49 39.10 33.50 -43.70
CA GLU A 49 39.03 32.02 -43.66
C GLU A 49 39.48 31.47 -42.30
N LYS A 50 40.55 32.03 -41.71
CA LYS A 50 41.12 31.55 -40.45
C LYS A 50 40.36 32.02 -39.22
N THR A 51 39.80 33.23 -39.24
CA THR A 51 38.91 33.69 -38.17
C THR A 51 37.59 32.92 -38.20
N GLU A 52 37.04 32.60 -39.37
CA GLU A 52 35.88 31.72 -39.49
C GLU A 52 36.17 30.29 -39.00
N ALA A 53 37.34 29.73 -39.34
CA ALA A 53 37.76 28.42 -38.85
C ALA A 53 37.95 28.39 -37.32
N ALA A 54 38.63 29.39 -36.74
CA ALA A 54 38.82 29.49 -35.29
C ALA A 54 37.49 29.66 -34.54
N ALA A 55 36.54 30.41 -35.08
CA ALA A 55 35.20 30.56 -34.51
C ALA A 55 34.37 29.26 -34.60
N GLN A 56 34.54 28.46 -35.67
CA GLN A 56 33.91 27.14 -35.79
C GLN A 56 34.53 26.13 -34.82
N GLU A 57 35.86 26.12 -34.65
CA GLU A 57 36.56 25.28 -33.69
C GLU A 57 36.12 25.61 -32.25
N GLU A 58 36.06 26.89 -31.87
CA GLU A 58 35.56 27.31 -30.56
C GLU A 58 34.09 26.93 -30.34
N LEU A 59 33.21 27.11 -31.34
CA LEU A 59 31.82 26.69 -31.23
C LEU A 59 31.71 25.17 -31.08
N GLN A 60 32.54 24.41 -31.79
CA GLN A 60 32.58 22.96 -31.68
C GLN A 60 33.06 22.54 -30.28
N GLU A 61 34.17 23.08 -29.77
CA GLU A 61 34.67 22.84 -28.40
C GLU A 61 33.60 23.16 -27.35
N GLN A 62 32.87 24.28 -27.49
CA GLN A 62 31.77 24.63 -26.59
C GLN A 62 30.60 23.64 -26.67
N THR A 63 30.21 23.18 -27.86
CA THR A 63 29.15 22.16 -28.00
C THR A 63 29.59 20.78 -27.46
N GLU A 64 30.85 20.39 -27.66
CA GLU A 64 31.39 19.15 -27.10
C GLU A 64 31.51 19.22 -25.57
N ALA A 65 31.94 20.36 -25.02
CA ALA A 65 31.97 20.58 -23.58
C ALA A 65 30.56 20.58 -22.96
N ALA A 66 29.58 21.23 -23.60
CA ALA A 66 28.19 21.22 -23.14
C ALA A 66 27.57 19.81 -23.19
N ALA A 67 27.80 19.05 -24.26
CA ALA A 67 27.35 17.66 -24.37
C ALA A 67 28.03 16.74 -23.35
N GLN A 68 29.30 16.98 -23.03
CA GLN A 68 30.01 16.28 -21.95
C GLN A 68 29.47 16.64 -20.56
N GLU A 69 29.13 17.91 -20.30
CA GLU A 69 28.50 18.34 -19.05
C GLU A 69 27.10 17.72 -18.89
N GLU A 70 26.31 17.67 -19.97
CA GLU A 70 24.99 17.05 -19.99
C GLU A 70 25.07 15.53 -19.78
N MET A 71 26.01 14.84 -20.44
CA MET A 71 26.31 13.42 -20.16
C MET A 71 26.77 13.19 -18.70
N GLN A 72 27.60 14.08 -18.15
CA GLN A 72 28.06 13.96 -16.76
C GLN A 72 26.94 14.17 -15.75
N LYS A 73 26.00 15.10 -16.01
CA LYS A 73 24.79 15.29 -15.22
C LYS A 73 23.89 14.06 -15.28
N ALA A 74 23.60 13.55 -16.47
CA ALA A 74 22.80 12.33 -16.62
C ALA A 74 23.43 11.12 -15.88
N GLN A 75 24.75 10.94 -15.96
CA GLN A 75 25.46 9.89 -15.23
C GLN A 75 25.56 10.13 -13.71
N ALA A 76 25.42 11.37 -13.25
CA ALA A 76 25.34 11.71 -11.83
C ALA A 76 23.94 11.43 -11.27
N GLU A 77 22.89 11.82 -12.01
CA GLU A 77 21.49 11.50 -11.68
C GLU A 77 21.24 9.98 -11.69
N GLU A 78 21.80 9.25 -12.66
CA GLU A 78 21.75 7.78 -12.70
C GLU A 78 22.49 7.12 -11.52
N LYS A 79 23.46 7.81 -10.92
CA LYS A 79 24.18 7.34 -9.71
C LYS A 79 23.49 7.67 -8.39
N GLU A 80 22.62 8.67 -8.35
CA GLU A 80 21.78 8.94 -7.17
C GLU A 80 20.51 8.09 -7.16
N LYS A 81 20.01 7.62 -8.32
CA LYS A 81 18.97 6.58 -8.35
C LYS A 81 19.50 5.30 -7.68
N LEU A 82 18.75 4.78 -6.71
CA LEU A 82 19.00 3.44 -6.16
C LEU A 82 18.98 2.39 -7.28
N PRO A 83 19.78 1.31 -7.17
CA PRO A 83 19.63 0.18 -8.07
C PRO A 83 18.24 -0.44 -7.89
N LEU A 84 17.62 -0.86 -9.00
CA LEU A 84 16.29 -1.47 -9.02
C LEU A 84 16.15 -2.64 -8.04
N ILE A 85 17.21 -3.43 -7.87
CA ILE A 85 17.31 -4.55 -6.92
C ILE A 85 18.48 -4.34 -5.95
N SER A 86 18.51 -5.10 -4.86
CA SER A 86 19.64 -5.16 -3.94
C SER A 86 20.80 -6.02 -4.47
N ASP A 87 22.01 -5.80 -3.94
CA ASP A 87 23.18 -6.64 -4.23
C ASP A 87 23.15 -8.01 -3.50
N MET A 88 22.08 -8.29 -2.75
CA MET A 88 21.91 -9.49 -1.92
C MET A 88 21.59 -10.73 -2.79
N THR A 89 22.62 -11.21 -3.48
CA THR A 89 22.58 -12.29 -4.47
C THR A 89 22.82 -13.69 -3.88
N GLU A 90 23.24 -13.77 -2.61
CA GLU A 90 23.42 -15.05 -1.90
C GLU A 90 22.07 -15.72 -1.57
N PRO A 91 21.95 -17.06 -1.67
CA PRO A 91 20.71 -17.78 -1.42
C PRO A 91 20.43 -17.96 0.08
N GLU A 92 19.28 -17.46 0.55
CA GLU A 92 18.91 -17.48 1.97
C GLU A 92 17.98 -18.67 2.31
N PRO A 93 18.24 -19.44 3.40
CA PRO A 93 17.34 -20.48 3.87
C PRO A 93 15.93 -19.97 4.19
N ALA A 94 15.83 -18.75 4.73
CA ALA A 94 14.57 -18.05 5.02
C ALA A 94 13.69 -17.83 3.79
N LEU A 95 14.28 -17.86 2.59
CA LEU A 95 13.64 -17.61 1.30
C LEU A 95 13.62 -18.89 0.43
N ASN A 96 13.62 -20.08 1.05
CA ASN A 96 13.73 -21.39 0.39
C ASN A 96 14.92 -21.49 -0.59
N GLY A 97 16.06 -20.89 -0.24
CA GLY A 97 17.27 -20.88 -1.06
C GLY A 97 17.17 -19.96 -2.29
N GLN A 98 16.25 -19.00 -2.31
CA GLN A 98 16.32 -17.85 -3.20
C GLN A 98 17.15 -16.73 -2.57
N SER A 99 17.69 -15.86 -3.41
CA SER A 99 18.33 -14.60 -3.00
C SER A 99 17.31 -13.47 -2.99
N ARG A 100 17.52 -12.43 -2.16
CA ARG A 100 16.65 -11.23 -2.15
C ARG A 100 16.64 -10.56 -3.51
N ALA A 101 17.82 -10.37 -4.11
CA ALA A 101 17.97 -9.80 -5.45
C ALA A 101 17.13 -10.55 -6.52
N GLY A 102 17.10 -11.89 -6.48
CA GLY A 102 16.31 -12.70 -7.41
C GLY A 102 14.80 -12.69 -7.14
N ILE A 103 14.38 -12.46 -5.90
CA ILE A 103 12.98 -12.21 -5.54
C ILE A 103 12.55 -10.82 -6.02
N GLU A 104 13.36 -9.79 -5.77
CA GLU A 104 13.12 -8.41 -6.18
C GLU A 104 13.04 -8.29 -7.71
N GLU A 105 13.96 -8.93 -8.45
CA GLU A 105 13.89 -9.05 -9.92
C GLU A 105 12.56 -9.67 -10.38
N THR A 106 12.15 -10.76 -9.73
CA THR A 106 10.91 -11.48 -10.08
C THR A 106 9.67 -10.64 -9.78
N VAL A 107 9.66 -9.89 -8.67
CA VAL A 107 8.57 -8.98 -8.29
C VAL A 107 8.50 -7.78 -9.22
N LEU A 108 9.62 -7.15 -9.59
CA LEU A 108 9.65 -6.06 -10.57
C LEU A 108 9.15 -6.51 -11.94
N CYS A 109 9.59 -7.69 -12.41
CA CYS A 109 9.11 -8.26 -13.66
C CYS A 109 7.59 -8.54 -13.64
N TYR A 110 7.05 -8.93 -12.48
CA TYR A 110 5.61 -9.13 -12.29
C TYR A 110 4.85 -7.79 -12.23
N ALA A 111 5.38 -6.80 -11.51
CA ALA A 111 4.81 -5.46 -11.39
C ALA A 111 4.77 -4.74 -12.73
N GLN A 112 5.86 -4.80 -13.52
CA GLN A 112 5.89 -4.26 -14.88
C GLN A 112 4.84 -4.92 -15.77
N ALA A 113 4.68 -6.25 -15.67
CA ALA A 113 3.66 -6.95 -16.45
C ALA A 113 2.22 -6.51 -16.09
N GLN A 114 1.96 -6.09 -14.85
CA GLN A 114 0.68 -5.49 -14.45
C GLN A 114 0.50 -4.06 -15.00
N ILE A 115 1.56 -3.23 -14.98
CA ILE A 115 1.55 -1.88 -15.57
C ILE A 115 1.29 -1.96 -17.09
N ASP A 116 2.00 -2.85 -17.79
CA ASP A 116 1.80 -3.16 -19.22
C ASP A 116 0.39 -3.72 -19.50
N GLU A 117 -0.23 -4.39 -18.50
CA GLU A 117 -1.58 -4.93 -18.60
C GLU A 117 -2.65 -3.83 -18.53
N MET A 118 -2.45 -2.84 -17.66
CA MET A 118 -3.28 -1.63 -17.54
C MET A 118 -3.06 -0.64 -18.70
N GLY A 119 -1.93 -0.75 -19.42
CA GLY A 119 -1.54 0.19 -20.47
C GLY A 119 -0.86 1.46 -19.96
N LEU A 120 -0.36 1.44 -18.72
CA LEU A 120 0.21 2.60 -18.02
C LEU A 120 1.75 2.68 -18.11
N SER A 121 2.37 1.92 -19.01
CA SER A 121 3.84 1.82 -19.14
C SER A 121 4.53 3.09 -19.66
N GLU A 122 3.78 4.11 -20.07
CA GLU A 122 4.30 5.47 -20.35
C GLU A 122 4.02 6.47 -19.20
N GLU A 123 3.17 6.09 -18.23
CA GLU A 123 2.69 6.93 -17.12
C GLU A 123 3.28 6.53 -15.76
N VAL A 124 3.83 5.32 -15.65
CA VAL A 124 4.35 4.73 -14.40
C VAL A 124 5.77 4.18 -14.61
N GLU A 125 6.75 4.71 -13.87
CA GLU A 125 8.13 4.23 -13.84
C GLU A 125 8.37 3.43 -12.54
N LEU A 126 8.87 2.19 -12.64
CA LEU A 126 9.32 1.43 -11.48
C LEU A 126 10.72 1.88 -11.06
N LEU A 127 10.86 2.29 -9.80
CA LEU A 127 12.10 2.84 -9.23
C LEU A 127 12.92 1.79 -8.46
N GLY A 128 12.27 0.73 -7.97
CA GLY A 128 12.98 -0.44 -7.41
C GLY A 128 12.12 -1.29 -6.49
N ALA A 129 12.63 -2.46 -6.10
CA ALA A 129 11.98 -3.35 -5.14
C ALA A 129 12.98 -3.83 -4.08
N ARG A 130 12.49 -4.08 -2.85
CA ARG A 130 13.30 -4.58 -1.73
C ARG A 130 12.53 -5.62 -0.91
N VAL A 131 13.16 -6.76 -0.63
CA VAL A 131 12.64 -7.73 0.36
C VAL A 131 12.83 -7.14 1.76
N TYR A 132 11.77 -7.18 2.56
CA TYR A 132 11.77 -6.70 3.94
C TYR A 132 10.95 -7.62 4.84
N GLY A 133 10.50 -7.10 6.00
CA GLY A 133 9.54 -7.79 6.84
C GLY A 133 10.08 -9.01 7.59
N SER A 134 9.21 -9.99 7.82
CA SER A 134 9.46 -11.05 8.82
C SER A 134 10.61 -11.99 8.43
N ARG A 135 10.68 -12.38 7.16
CA ARG A 135 11.71 -13.29 6.63
C ARG A 135 13.09 -12.66 6.46
N SER A 136 13.19 -11.32 6.57
CA SER A 136 14.48 -10.62 6.53
C SER A 136 15.28 -10.71 7.84
N ARG A 137 14.69 -11.23 8.93
CA ARG A 137 15.31 -11.35 10.25
C ARG A 137 15.13 -12.75 10.84
N GLU A 138 16.16 -13.27 11.50
CA GLU A 138 16.08 -14.57 12.18
C GLU A 138 15.10 -14.50 13.38
N GLY A 139 14.35 -15.57 13.62
CA GLY A 139 13.39 -15.69 14.72
C GLY A 139 12.01 -15.04 14.50
N LEU A 140 11.82 -14.16 13.50
CA LEU A 140 10.54 -13.48 13.25
C LEU A 140 9.57 -14.20 12.29
N TYR A 141 10.02 -15.22 11.55
CA TYR A 141 9.21 -15.92 10.55
C TYR A 141 9.03 -17.41 10.89
N HIS A 142 7.95 -18.01 10.36
CA HIS A 142 7.64 -19.43 10.44
C HIS A 142 7.51 -20.03 9.03
N GLU A 143 7.44 -21.37 8.90
CA GLU A 143 7.38 -22.04 7.60
C GLU A 143 6.24 -21.49 6.70
N GLY A 144 5.08 -21.18 7.30
CA GLY A 144 3.92 -20.62 6.61
C GLY A 144 3.91 -19.11 6.35
N SER A 145 4.96 -18.34 6.72
CA SER A 145 4.98 -16.88 6.51
C SER A 145 5.03 -16.53 5.02
N ASP A 146 4.55 -15.36 4.65
CA ASP A 146 4.79 -14.68 3.38
C ASP A 146 6.23 -14.14 3.27
N VAL A 147 6.60 -13.70 2.08
CA VAL A 147 7.76 -12.82 1.82
C VAL A 147 7.21 -11.42 1.56
N ASP A 148 7.53 -10.47 2.44
CA ASP A 148 7.18 -9.06 2.27
C ASP A 148 8.13 -8.40 1.26
N VAL A 149 7.60 -7.81 0.17
CA VAL A 149 8.40 -7.07 -0.84
C VAL A 149 7.78 -5.71 -1.11
N VAL A 150 8.53 -4.64 -0.85
CA VAL A 150 8.10 -3.28 -1.19
C VAL A 150 8.53 -2.96 -2.62
N VAL A 151 7.68 -2.28 -3.38
CA VAL A 151 7.94 -1.83 -4.76
C VAL A 151 7.73 -0.32 -4.84
N SER A 152 8.80 0.42 -5.08
CA SER A 152 8.74 1.87 -5.29
C SER A 152 8.52 2.21 -6.77
N TYR A 153 7.64 3.16 -7.03
CA TYR A 153 7.33 3.68 -8.36
C TYR A 153 7.01 5.17 -8.33
N SER A 154 7.06 5.82 -9.49
CA SER A 154 6.57 7.18 -9.72
C SER A 154 5.48 7.19 -10.80
N GLY A 155 4.50 8.09 -10.68
CA GLY A 155 3.38 8.23 -11.63
C GLY A 155 2.00 8.40 -10.97
N ASP A 156 0.96 8.72 -11.77
CA ASP A 156 -0.41 8.99 -11.27
C ASP A 156 -1.24 7.72 -10.98
N LEU A 157 -0.56 6.57 -10.80
CA LEU A 157 -1.22 5.32 -10.39
C LEU A 157 -1.39 5.31 -8.87
N LYS A 158 -2.63 5.15 -8.40
CA LYS A 158 -2.93 5.04 -6.96
C LYS A 158 -2.44 3.70 -6.39
N GLU A 159 -1.71 3.77 -5.28
CA GLU A 159 -1.15 2.59 -4.57
C GLU A 159 -2.21 1.49 -4.35
N ASP A 160 -3.40 1.85 -3.86
CA ASP A 160 -4.47 0.89 -3.60
C ASP A 160 -4.94 0.15 -4.87
N VAL A 161 -4.92 0.81 -6.03
CA VAL A 161 -5.29 0.21 -7.32
C VAL A 161 -4.18 -0.74 -7.78
N PHE A 162 -2.92 -0.32 -7.62
CA PHE A 162 -1.77 -1.16 -7.98
C PHE A 162 -1.67 -2.39 -7.09
N PHE A 163 -1.89 -2.23 -5.78
CA PHE A 163 -1.91 -3.32 -4.79
C PHE A 163 -2.94 -4.39 -5.16
N ASN A 164 -4.18 -3.98 -5.47
CA ASN A 164 -5.23 -4.92 -5.88
C ASN A 164 -4.81 -5.73 -7.12
N ALA A 165 -4.27 -5.08 -8.16
CA ALA A 165 -3.83 -5.76 -9.38
C ALA A 165 -2.63 -6.71 -9.16
N LEU A 166 -1.70 -6.34 -8.27
CA LEU A 166 -0.61 -7.21 -7.86
C LEU A 166 -1.13 -8.44 -7.09
N TYR A 167 -2.17 -8.26 -6.27
CA TYR A 167 -2.74 -9.32 -5.43
C TYR A 167 -3.66 -10.29 -6.20
N GLU A 168 -4.37 -9.83 -7.24
CA GLU A 168 -5.39 -10.62 -7.99
C GLU A 168 -4.93 -12.02 -8.42
N ASN A 169 -3.66 -12.18 -8.83
CA ASN A 169 -3.12 -13.45 -9.32
C ASN A 169 -2.32 -14.25 -8.26
N GLY A 170 -2.11 -13.69 -7.06
CA GLY A 170 -1.43 -14.34 -5.93
C GLY A 170 -0.01 -14.83 -6.24
N LEU A 171 0.97 -13.92 -6.26
CA LEU A 171 2.37 -14.23 -6.58
C LEU A 171 2.96 -15.26 -5.58
N LYS A 172 3.63 -16.29 -6.10
CA LYS A 172 4.38 -17.28 -5.30
C LYS A 172 5.77 -17.53 -5.87
N ILE A 173 6.79 -17.39 -5.03
CA ILE A 173 8.20 -17.64 -5.37
C ILE A 173 8.73 -18.76 -4.47
N ALA A 174 9.39 -19.76 -5.06
CA ALA A 174 9.85 -20.98 -4.38
C ALA A 174 8.79 -21.67 -3.47
N GLY A 175 7.50 -21.52 -3.83
CA GLY A 175 6.35 -22.06 -3.08
C GLY A 175 5.82 -21.16 -1.95
N ILE A 176 6.56 -20.12 -1.57
CA ILE A 176 6.16 -19.14 -0.55
C ILE A 176 5.23 -18.10 -1.19
N PRO A 177 4.11 -17.69 -0.55
CA PRO A 177 3.36 -16.51 -0.98
C PRO A 177 4.22 -15.24 -0.82
N VAL A 178 4.07 -14.31 -1.76
CA VAL A 178 4.77 -13.02 -1.72
C VAL A 178 3.72 -11.94 -1.57
N ASP A 179 3.83 -11.16 -0.50
CA ASP A 179 3.05 -9.94 -0.33
C ASP A 179 3.82 -8.78 -0.98
N VAL A 180 3.14 -8.02 -1.84
CA VAL A 180 3.77 -6.97 -2.64
C VAL A 180 3.12 -5.65 -2.31
N ASN A 181 3.88 -4.78 -1.64
CA ASN A 181 3.42 -3.49 -1.14
C ASN A 181 3.94 -2.36 -2.05
N PRO A 182 3.13 -1.85 -2.99
CA PRO A 182 3.54 -0.77 -3.87
C PRO A 182 3.49 0.58 -3.13
N ILE A 183 4.54 1.39 -3.27
CA ILE A 183 4.65 2.73 -2.69
C ILE A 183 4.97 3.75 -3.78
N SER A 184 4.24 4.86 -3.78
CA SER A 184 4.41 5.94 -4.74
C SER A 184 5.31 7.05 -4.15
N THR A 185 6.20 7.61 -4.96
CA THR A 185 7.05 8.74 -4.55
C THR A 185 6.26 10.00 -4.18
N GLU A 186 5.05 10.15 -4.72
CA GLU A 186 4.16 11.29 -4.55
C GLU A 186 3.34 11.21 -3.24
N LYS A 187 3.09 9.99 -2.73
CA LYS A 187 2.24 9.74 -1.55
C LYS A 187 3.01 9.21 -0.34
N THR A 188 3.79 8.14 -0.51
CA THR A 188 4.49 7.45 0.58
C THR A 188 5.94 7.90 0.72
N GLY A 189 6.55 8.41 -0.37
CA GLY A 189 7.91 8.96 -0.37
C GLY A 189 8.96 7.96 -0.87
N THR A 190 10.21 8.10 -0.39
CA THR A 190 11.33 7.30 -0.91
C THR A 190 11.37 5.88 -0.34
N LEU A 191 11.98 4.97 -1.10
CA LEU A 191 12.16 3.57 -0.72
C LEU A 191 12.99 3.43 0.56
N GLU A 192 14.00 4.27 0.75
CA GLU A 192 14.85 4.30 1.94
C GLU A 192 14.13 4.81 3.19
N GLU A 193 13.24 5.79 3.06
CA GLU A 193 12.43 6.29 4.17
C GLU A 193 11.42 5.24 4.63
N TYR A 194 10.75 4.57 3.68
CA TYR A 194 9.88 3.46 3.98
C TYR A 194 10.62 2.32 4.69
N LEU A 195 11.79 1.92 4.18
CA LEU A 195 12.60 0.85 4.79
C LEU A 195 13.09 1.21 6.18
N LYS A 196 13.55 2.45 6.44
CA LYS A 196 13.91 2.89 7.80
C LYS A 196 12.73 2.79 8.77
N GLY A 197 11.52 3.14 8.31
CA GLY A 197 10.30 2.99 9.10
C GLY A 197 9.97 1.52 9.40
N ALA A 198 10.06 0.66 8.38
CA ALA A 198 9.81 -0.77 8.51
C ALA A 198 10.86 -1.48 9.38
N GLU A 199 12.14 -1.16 9.23
CA GLU A 199 13.23 -1.68 10.07
C GLU A 199 13.01 -1.30 11.54
N LYS A 200 12.69 -0.02 11.84
CA LYS A 200 12.38 0.42 13.20
C LYS A 200 11.19 -0.31 13.80
N TYR A 201 10.14 -0.56 13.01
CA TYR A 201 9.00 -1.36 13.45
C TYR A 201 9.40 -2.82 13.78
N LEU A 202 10.29 -3.42 12.98
CA LEU A 202 10.83 -4.76 13.24
C LEU A 202 11.78 -4.78 14.44
N ASP A 203 12.58 -3.74 14.68
CA ASP A 203 13.40 -3.57 15.89
C ASP A 203 12.53 -3.43 17.15
N GLU A 204 11.46 -2.63 17.10
CA GLU A 204 10.49 -2.50 18.20
C GLU A 204 9.70 -3.79 18.44
N ARG A 205 9.54 -4.64 17.42
CA ARG A 205 8.91 -5.96 17.54
C ARG A 205 9.86 -7.01 18.13
N LEU A 206 11.13 -7.01 17.70
CA LEU A 206 12.17 -7.89 18.22
C LEU A 206 12.60 -7.53 19.64
N SER A 207 12.80 -6.25 19.97
CA SER A 207 13.13 -5.82 21.34
C SER A 207 12.03 -6.16 22.36
N ARG A 208 10.76 -6.28 21.93
CA ARG A 208 9.66 -6.82 22.74
C ARG A 208 9.76 -8.34 22.98
N MET A 209 10.47 -9.07 22.12
CA MET A 209 10.76 -10.51 22.25
C MET A 209 12.13 -10.80 22.90
N GLU A 210 13.09 -9.88 22.79
CA GLU A 210 14.46 -10.01 23.33
C GLU A 210 14.59 -9.59 24.80
N ILE A 211 13.52 -9.12 25.44
CA ILE A 211 13.44 -9.12 26.91
C ILE A 211 13.61 -10.59 27.34
N PRO A 212 14.68 -10.97 28.05
CA PRO A 212 14.99 -12.37 28.24
C PRO A 212 13.86 -13.05 29.01
N GLU A 213 13.42 -14.20 28.49
CA GLU A 213 12.61 -15.20 29.18
C GLU A 213 13.39 -15.80 30.37
N ASN A 214 13.64 -14.97 31.38
CA ASN A 214 14.28 -15.35 32.63
C ASN A 214 13.44 -14.88 33.83
N ASN A 215 12.14 -15.13 33.71
CA ASN A 215 11.24 -15.42 34.82
C ASN A 215 10.33 -16.55 34.34
N GLY A 216 10.41 -17.72 34.97
CA GLY A 216 9.44 -18.78 34.70
C GLY A 216 8.05 -18.35 35.15
N GLN A 217 7.04 -18.54 34.29
CA GLN A 217 5.63 -18.34 34.62
C GLN A 217 5.32 -17.03 35.35
N ALA A 218 5.71 -15.89 34.75
CA ALA A 218 5.10 -14.61 35.07
C ALA A 218 4.01 -14.34 34.03
N GLU A 219 2.77 -14.34 34.50
CA GLU A 219 1.58 -13.96 33.77
C GLU A 219 1.82 -12.62 33.02
N GLN A 220 1.35 -12.50 31.77
CA GLN A 220 0.81 -11.20 31.39
C GLN A 220 -0.30 -10.96 32.40
N GLU A 221 -0.15 -9.97 33.29
CA GLU A 221 -1.21 -9.57 34.21
C GLU A 221 -2.38 -9.13 33.34
N ALA A 222 -3.30 -10.05 33.07
CA ALA A 222 -4.47 -9.78 32.26
C ALA A 222 -5.22 -8.66 32.96
N VAL A 223 -5.42 -7.53 32.29
CA VAL A 223 -6.06 -6.38 32.93
C VAL A 223 -7.53 -6.42 32.57
N ILE A 224 -8.39 -6.57 33.59
CA ILE A 224 -9.84 -6.41 33.42
C ILE A 224 -10.22 -4.98 33.82
N THR A 225 -10.84 -4.25 32.89
CA THR A 225 -11.43 -2.93 33.16
C THR A 225 -12.92 -2.95 32.86
N PHE A 226 -13.68 -2.09 33.51
CA PHE A 226 -15.13 -2.02 33.37
C PHE A 226 -15.57 -0.77 32.61
N TYR A 227 -16.78 -0.85 32.03
CA TYR A 227 -17.48 0.27 31.45
C TYR A 227 -18.96 0.26 31.86
N VAL A 228 -19.57 1.44 31.84
CA VAL A 228 -21.00 1.65 32.12
C VAL A 228 -21.59 2.40 30.94
N ALA A 229 -22.74 1.94 30.46
CA ALA A 229 -23.46 2.58 29.37
C ALA A 229 -24.93 2.79 29.73
N GLU A 230 -25.45 3.98 29.44
CA GLU A 230 -26.90 4.25 29.39
C GLU A 230 -27.59 3.43 28.28
N CYS A 231 -26.87 3.08 27.21
CA CYS A 231 -27.32 2.21 26.13
C CYS A 231 -26.22 1.24 25.69
N THR A 232 -26.38 -0.06 25.92
CA THR A 232 -25.43 -1.11 25.49
C THR A 232 -25.45 -1.32 23.98
N GLU A 233 -26.61 -1.21 23.33
CA GLU A 233 -26.75 -1.34 21.87
C GLU A 233 -26.04 -0.20 21.11
N PHE A 234 -26.09 1.02 21.65
CA PHE A 234 -25.42 2.19 21.09
C PHE A 234 -24.71 3.00 22.18
N PRO A 235 -23.48 2.61 22.60
CA PRO A 235 -22.75 3.25 23.70
C PRO A 235 -22.45 4.75 23.53
N VAL A 236 -22.57 5.27 22.30
CA VAL A 236 -22.40 6.70 21.96
C VAL A 236 -23.69 7.52 22.22
N LEU A 237 -24.84 6.85 22.42
CA LEU A 237 -26.14 7.48 22.63
C LEU A 237 -26.56 7.44 24.10
N GLY A 238 -25.85 8.20 24.95
CA GLY A 238 -26.19 8.39 26.35
C GLY A 238 -24.97 8.71 27.22
N GLU A 239 -25.12 8.59 28.54
CA GLU A 239 -24.01 8.62 29.49
C GLU A 239 -23.14 7.35 29.35
N TYR A 240 -21.83 7.53 29.19
CA TYR A 240 -20.88 6.44 28.97
C TYR A 240 -19.59 6.68 29.76
N HIS A 241 -19.13 5.67 30.50
CA HIS A 241 -17.90 5.67 31.29
C HIS A 241 -17.09 4.42 30.99
N GLU A 242 -15.76 4.51 30.85
CA GLU A 242 -14.88 3.39 30.49
C GLU A 242 -13.52 3.49 31.22
N ARG A 243 -12.77 2.36 31.23
CA ARG A 243 -11.51 2.18 31.98
C ARG A 243 -11.70 2.33 33.50
N LEU A 244 -12.83 1.85 34.02
CA LEU A 244 -13.06 1.79 35.45
C LEU A 244 -12.28 0.60 36.03
N GLU A 245 -11.45 0.85 37.04
CA GLU A 245 -10.56 -0.18 37.63
C GLU A 245 -11.32 -1.13 38.56
N THR A 246 -12.52 -0.75 39.02
CA THR A 246 -13.30 -1.55 39.96
C THR A 246 -14.77 -1.69 39.55
N LEU A 247 -15.32 -2.87 39.84
CA LEU A 247 -16.74 -3.17 39.63
C LEU A 247 -17.67 -2.31 40.50
N GLN A 248 -17.21 -1.89 41.68
CA GLN A 248 -17.99 -1.06 42.59
C GLN A 248 -18.20 0.36 42.02
N GLU A 249 -17.15 0.96 41.47
CA GLU A 249 -17.24 2.26 40.79
C GLU A 249 -18.19 2.20 39.58
N ALA A 250 -18.14 1.11 38.82
CA ALA A 250 -19.10 0.86 37.74
C ALA A 250 -20.56 0.76 38.25
N MET A 251 -20.78 0.12 39.39
CA MET A 251 -22.12 0.01 39.99
C MET A 251 -22.65 1.36 40.49
N GLU A 252 -21.81 2.17 41.15
CA GLU A 252 -22.20 3.51 41.63
C GLU A 252 -22.60 4.44 40.47
N LEU A 253 -21.90 4.35 39.32
CA LEU A 253 -22.27 5.07 38.11
C LEU A 253 -23.55 4.51 37.46
N TYR A 254 -23.74 3.18 37.45
CA TYR A 254 -24.95 2.54 36.91
C TYR A 254 -26.24 2.85 37.71
N GLU A 255 -26.13 3.02 39.04
CA GLU A 255 -27.23 3.48 39.89
C GLU A 255 -27.57 4.95 39.66
N LYS A 256 -26.57 5.78 39.35
CA LYS A 256 -26.72 7.22 39.11
C LYS A 256 -27.44 7.56 37.79
N ILE A 257 -27.43 6.65 36.81
CA ILE A 257 -28.17 6.81 35.55
C ILE A 257 -29.69 6.73 35.82
N PRO A 258 -30.46 7.82 35.58
CA PRO A 258 -31.86 7.92 35.96
C PRO A 258 -32.73 6.96 35.16
N ALA A 259 -33.49 6.10 35.86
CA ALA A 259 -34.38 5.11 35.26
C ALA A 259 -35.51 5.69 34.40
N GLU A 260 -35.80 6.99 34.54
CA GLU A 260 -36.80 7.72 33.75
C GLU A 260 -36.42 7.87 32.27
N ARG A 261 -35.14 7.64 31.91
CA ARG A 261 -34.57 7.86 30.58
C ARG A 261 -34.60 6.58 29.73
N MET A 262 -35.76 5.94 29.63
CA MET A 262 -35.99 4.57 29.09
C MET A 262 -35.65 4.32 27.59
N ASN A 263 -34.88 5.18 26.93
CA ASN A 263 -34.51 5.03 25.52
C ASN A 263 -33.20 4.23 25.30
N GLY A 264 -32.47 3.91 26.37
CA GLY A 264 -31.23 3.14 26.32
C GLY A 264 -31.33 1.86 27.16
N ILE A 265 -30.80 0.76 26.63
CA ILE A 265 -30.66 -0.49 27.38
C ILE A 265 -29.45 -0.34 28.30
N LYS A 266 -29.62 0.15 29.54
CA LYS A 266 -28.47 0.38 30.43
C LYS A 266 -27.80 -0.91 30.88
N GLY A 267 -26.48 -0.87 31.01
CA GLY A 267 -25.68 -2.02 31.38
C GLY A 267 -24.26 -1.68 31.86
N ILE A 268 -23.60 -2.71 32.40
CA ILE A 268 -22.20 -2.70 32.78
C ILE A 268 -21.52 -3.79 31.96
N GLY A 269 -20.34 -3.50 31.41
CA GLY A 269 -19.50 -4.48 30.72
C GLY A 269 -18.06 -4.41 31.14
N PHE A 270 -17.26 -5.32 30.57
CA PHE A 270 -15.82 -5.40 30.80
C PHE A 270 -15.04 -5.40 29.48
N ARG A 271 -13.76 -5.05 29.57
CA ARG A 271 -12.73 -5.35 28.59
C ARG A 271 -11.69 -6.21 29.30
N LEU A 272 -11.27 -7.30 28.65
CA LEU A 272 -10.16 -8.13 29.11
C LEU A 272 -8.95 -7.89 28.19
N GLU A 273 -7.93 -7.24 28.71
CA GLU A 273 -6.65 -7.02 28.01
C GLU A 273 -5.69 -8.15 28.40
N ASP A 274 -5.80 -9.30 27.71
CA ASP A 274 -5.01 -10.53 27.93
C ASP A 274 -4.13 -10.92 26.72
N GLY A 275 -3.97 -10.00 25.76
CA GLY A 275 -3.21 -10.23 24.53
C GLY A 275 -3.86 -11.21 23.53
N SER A 276 -5.09 -11.68 23.80
CA SER A 276 -5.82 -12.58 22.89
C SER A 276 -6.52 -11.83 21.76
N ILE A 277 -7.06 -12.58 20.79
CA ILE A 277 -7.95 -12.04 19.74
C ILE A 277 -9.31 -11.57 20.27
N TYR A 278 -9.56 -11.69 21.57
CA TYR A 278 -10.78 -11.29 22.26
C TYR A 278 -10.61 -10.00 23.09
N ASP A 279 -9.64 -9.14 22.77
CA ASP A 279 -9.54 -7.77 23.32
C ASP A 279 -10.69 -6.87 22.81
N GLY A 280 -11.87 -7.13 23.35
CA GLY A 280 -13.13 -6.45 23.02
C GLY A 280 -13.87 -5.98 24.27
N LYS A 281 -14.88 -5.13 24.04
CA LYS A 281 -15.87 -4.77 25.05
C LYS A 281 -16.96 -5.84 25.05
N PHE A 282 -17.30 -6.38 26.21
CA PHE A 282 -18.34 -7.39 26.37
C PHE A 282 -19.27 -7.03 27.54
N ASP A 283 -20.58 -7.18 27.36
CA ASP A 283 -21.54 -6.85 28.41
C ASP A 283 -21.51 -7.92 29.52
N LEU A 284 -21.40 -7.48 30.77
CA LEU A 284 -21.41 -8.31 31.98
C LEU A 284 -22.83 -8.45 32.52
N MET A 285 -23.57 -7.33 32.50
CA MET A 285 -24.91 -7.19 33.02
C MET A 285 -25.69 -6.20 32.17
N VAL A 286 -26.88 -6.59 31.72
CA VAL A 286 -27.78 -5.78 30.89
C VAL A 286 -29.13 -5.72 31.60
N MET A 287 -29.71 -4.53 31.81
CA MET A 287 -30.99 -4.37 32.54
C MET A 287 -31.05 -4.97 33.96
N GLY A 288 -29.89 -5.23 34.58
CA GLY A 288 -29.81 -5.92 35.88
C GLY A 288 -29.76 -7.46 35.78
N GLU A 289 -29.78 -8.02 34.57
CA GLU A 289 -29.61 -9.45 34.30
C GLU A 289 -28.18 -9.75 33.86
N MET A 290 -27.56 -10.74 34.51
CA MET A 290 -26.21 -11.21 34.17
C MET A 290 -26.17 -11.88 32.80
N GLN A 291 -25.10 -11.67 32.04
CA GLN A 291 -24.87 -12.30 30.73
C GLN A 291 -23.97 -13.56 30.84
N THR A 292 -24.02 -14.24 31.99
CA THR A 292 -23.10 -15.33 32.37
C THR A 292 -23.10 -16.49 31.35
N GLU A 293 -24.24 -16.86 30.78
CA GLU A 293 -24.33 -17.89 29.75
C GLU A 293 -23.55 -17.50 28.49
N PHE A 294 -23.78 -16.29 27.96
CA PHE A 294 -23.14 -15.81 26.73
C PHE A 294 -21.63 -15.61 26.89
N ILE A 295 -21.18 -15.10 28.05
CA ILE A 295 -19.76 -14.94 28.36
C ILE A 295 -19.06 -16.32 28.36
N ASN A 296 -19.72 -17.35 28.90
CA ASN A 296 -19.16 -18.70 29.01
C ASN A 296 -19.20 -19.52 27.70
N GLU A 297 -19.87 -19.05 26.65
CA GLU A 297 -19.74 -19.62 25.30
C GLU A 297 -18.35 -19.36 24.70
N ILE A 298 -17.67 -18.29 25.13
CA ILE A 298 -16.31 -17.93 24.71
C ILE A 298 -15.31 -18.64 25.63
N PRO A 299 -14.50 -19.61 25.14
CA PRO A 299 -13.61 -20.40 25.99
C PRO A 299 -12.60 -19.53 26.77
N GLN A 300 -12.08 -18.47 26.13
CA GLN A 300 -11.14 -17.53 26.74
C GLN A 300 -11.71 -16.87 28.00
N TYR A 301 -13.00 -16.50 28.00
CA TYR A 301 -13.66 -15.85 29.13
C TYR A 301 -14.16 -16.84 30.18
N ARG A 302 -14.61 -18.02 29.74
CA ARG A 302 -14.98 -19.13 30.62
C ARG A 302 -13.80 -19.58 31.48
N ASP A 303 -12.62 -19.67 30.88
CA ASP A 303 -11.42 -20.21 31.51
C ASP A 303 -10.55 -19.09 32.16
N SER A 304 -10.93 -17.81 32.03
CA SER A 304 -10.24 -16.65 32.63
C SER A 304 -10.64 -16.41 34.10
N PRO A 305 -9.69 -16.49 35.07
CA PRO A 305 -10.00 -16.27 36.50
C PRO A 305 -10.57 -14.89 36.80
N LEU A 306 -10.20 -13.86 36.03
CA LEU A 306 -10.63 -12.48 36.26
C LEU A 306 -12.07 -12.23 35.80
N VAL A 307 -12.46 -12.82 34.67
CA VAL A 307 -13.84 -12.73 34.17
C VAL A 307 -14.77 -13.52 35.09
N GLN A 308 -14.39 -14.73 35.49
CA GLN A 308 -15.15 -15.53 36.45
C GLN A 308 -15.26 -14.84 37.83
N LYS A 309 -14.20 -14.14 38.28
CA LYS A 309 -14.24 -13.30 39.48
C LYS A 309 -15.19 -12.12 39.31
N ALA A 310 -15.18 -11.43 38.16
CA ALA A 310 -16.09 -10.30 37.91
C ALA A 310 -17.57 -10.74 37.88
N ILE A 311 -17.86 -11.92 37.30
CA ILE A 311 -19.20 -12.55 37.35
C ILE A 311 -19.61 -12.79 38.80
N ALA A 312 -18.78 -13.49 39.59
CA ALA A 312 -19.08 -13.82 40.98
C ALA A 312 -19.22 -12.57 41.88
N ASP A 313 -18.38 -11.55 41.69
CA ASP A 313 -18.48 -10.28 42.42
C ASP A 313 -19.77 -9.53 42.06
N MET A 314 -20.21 -9.54 40.79
CA MET A 314 -21.46 -8.90 40.36
C MET A 314 -22.69 -9.65 40.90
N GLU A 315 -22.72 -10.98 40.79
CA GLU A 315 -23.78 -11.83 41.34
C GLU A 315 -23.94 -11.62 42.86
N ALA A 316 -22.83 -11.45 43.57
CA ALA A 316 -22.83 -11.13 45.00
C ALA A 316 -23.34 -9.71 45.32
N ILE A 317 -23.11 -8.73 44.45
CA ILE A 317 -23.67 -7.36 44.57
C ILE A 317 -25.19 -7.39 44.36
N LEU A 318 -25.65 -7.99 43.26
CA LEU A 318 -27.07 -8.09 42.91
C LEU A 318 -27.85 -8.88 43.98
N SER A 319 -27.27 -9.96 44.51
CA SER A 319 -27.87 -10.74 45.61
C SER A 319 -28.04 -9.88 46.88
N LYS A 320 -27.02 -9.11 47.27
CA LYS A 320 -27.09 -8.20 48.43
C LYS A 320 -28.09 -7.06 48.24
N GLN A 321 -28.22 -6.52 47.03
CA GLN A 321 -29.26 -5.52 46.72
C GLN A 321 -30.66 -6.12 46.86
N LYS A 322 -30.87 -7.34 46.33
CA LYS A 322 -32.14 -8.07 46.45
C LYS A 322 -32.49 -8.35 47.91
N GLU A 323 -31.52 -8.75 48.73
CA GLU A 323 -31.71 -8.94 50.18
C GLU A 323 -32.06 -7.63 50.91
N LYS A 324 -31.37 -6.51 50.61
CA LYS A 324 -31.70 -5.19 51.17
C LYS A 324 -33.12 -4.74 50.81
N ASN A 325 -33.50 -4.87 49.54
CA ASN A 325 -34.82 -4.51 49.04
C ASN A 325 -35.95 -5.40 49.60
N MET A 326 -35.63 -6.58 50.16
CA MET A 326 -36.57 -7.43 50.90
C MET A 326 -36.57 -7.17 52.42
N ALA A 327 -35.67 -6.32 52.93
CA ALA A 327 -35.46 -6.08 54.37
C ALA A 327 -35.96 -4.71 54.87
N GLU A 328 -36.14 -3.73 53.98
CA GLU A 328 -36.90 -2.51 54.30
C GLU A 328 -38.40 -2.74 54.01
N PRO A 329 -39.30 -2.60 55.01
CA PRO A 329 -40.72 -2.77 54.78
C PRO A 329 -41.31 -1.54 54.08
N GLU A 330 -41.99 -1.76 52.95
CA GLU A 330 -42.85 -0.75 52.33
C GLU A 330 -43.90 -0.23 53.33
N ILE A 331 -44.08 1.09 53.37
CA ILE A 331 -45.25 1.72 53.99
C ILE A 331 -45.88 2.70 52.99
N LEU A 332 -46.81 2.14 52.19
CA LEU A 332 -48.09 2.71 51.73
C LEU A 332 -48.07 4.09 50.98
N ASP A 333 -48.92 4.34 49.97
CA ASP A 333 -50.31 3.88 49.90
C ASP A 333 -50.88 3.71 48.47
N SER A 334 -51.59 2.60 48.34
CA SER A 334 -52.67 2.19 47.43
C SER A 334 -53.26 3.18 46.39
N ALA A 335 -53.40 2.69 45.16
CA ALA A 335 -54.59 2.92 44.34
C ALA A 335 -55.04 1.59 43.70
N GLU A 336 -56.32 1.23 43.86
CA GLU A 336 -56.86 -0.11 43.58
C GLU A 336 -57.13 -0.43 42.10
N LYS A 337 -56.95 -1.72 41.74
CA LYS A 337 -57.76 -2.57 40.82
C LYS A 337 -57.97 -2.07 39.36
N ALA A 338 -57.84 -2.94 38.34
CA ALA A 338 -58.49 -4.24 38.26
C ALA A 338 -57.92 -5.18 37.16
N GLU A 339 -58.08 -6.48 37.41
CA GLU A 339 -58.26 -7.58 36.43
C GLU A 339 -57.22 -7.78 35.30
N GLU A 340 -56.27 -8.68 35.58
CA GLU A 340 -55.89 -9.73 34.64
C GLU A 340 -57.12 -10.68 34.42
N PRO A 341 -57.27 -11.35 33.27
CA PRO A 341 -56.54 -12.61 33.12
C PRO A 341 -55.98 -12.93 31.72
N GLN A 342 -54.91 -13.72 31.75
CA GLN A 342 -54.24 -14.35 30.62
C GLN A 342 -55.10 -15.41 29.92
N GLN A 343 -54.65 -15.85 28.72
CA GLN A 343 -54.75 -17.19 28.07
C GLN A 343 -55.16 -17.10 26.57
N PRO A 344 -54.92 -18.15 25.75
CA PRO A 344 -53.66 -18.88 25.57
C PRO A 344 -53.36 -19.17 24.07
N MET A 345 -52.20 -19.77 23.79
CA MET A 345 -51.86 -20.27 22.46
C MET A 345 -52.36 -21.71 22.25
N GLN A 346 -53.33 -21.94 21.33
CA GLN A 346 -53.65 -23.28 20.80
C GLN A 346 -54.13 -23.26 19.34
N GLU A 347 -53.77 -24.31 18.59
CA GLU A 347 -54.02 -24.49 17.17
C GLU A 347 -55.44 -24.99 16.84
N LYS A 348 -55.98 -24.62 15.68
CA LYS A 348 -56.75 -25.57 14.85
C LYS A 348 -56.87 -25.18 13.38
N LYS A 349 -56.67 -26.17 12.50
CA LYS A 349 -57.02 -26.15 11.06
C LYS A 349 -58.54 -26.07 10.86
N GLU A 350 -58.98 -25.36 9.82
CA GLU A 350 -59.74 -25.96 8.69
C GLU A 350 -59.74 -25.03 7.44
N GLU A 351 -60.23 -25.55 6.30
CA GLU A 351 -59.88 -25.08 4.94
C GLU A 351 -60.91 -24.17 4.22
N LYS A 352 -60.45 -23.56 3.10
CA LYS A 352 -61.22 -23.10 1.90
C LYS A 352 -62.08 -21.82 2.06
N ALA A 353 -62.26 -20.96 1.04
CA ALA A 353 -61.76 -20.96 -0.35
C ALA A 353 -61.73 -19.54 -1.00
N VAL A 354 -60.80 -19.36 -1.94
CA VAL A 354 -60.80 -18.54 -3.18
C VAL A 354 -61.83 -17.41 -3.37
N GLN A 355 -61.36 -16.16 -3.50
CA GLN A 355 -61.44 -15.26 -4.70
C GLN A 355 -60.79 -13.91 -4.32
N THR A 356 -59.74 -13.47 -5.02
CA THR A 356 -59.79 -12.53 -6.16
C THR A 356 -60.40 -11.17 -5.80
N GLU A 357 -59.59 -10.10 -5.83
CA GLU A 357 -59.84 -8.85 -6.59
C GLU A 357 -58.56 -7.99 -6.60
N GLU A 358 -58.28 -7.40 -7.76
CA GLU A 358 -57.17 -6.48 -8.01
C GLU A 358 -57.69 -5.05 -7.81
N SER A 359 -56.93 -4.18 -7.12
CA SER A 359 -57.17 -2.73 -7.22
C SER A 359 -55.92 -1.89 -7.01
N ARG A 360 -55.38 -1.45 -8.15
CA ARG A 360 -54.60 -0.21 -8.27
C ARG A 360 -55.38 0.97 -7.71
N ASN A 361 -54.66 1.98 -7.19
CA ASN A 361 -54.55 3.24 -7.94
C ASN A 361 -53.44 4.19 -7.45
N PRO A 362 -52.63 4.76 -8.38
CA PRO A 362 -51.75 5.89 -8.13
C PRO A 362 -52.40 7.24 -8.54
N VAL A 363 -52.00 8.34 -7.90
CA VAL A 363 -52.49 9.72 -8.13
C VAL A 363 -51.40 10.71 -7.66
N THR A 364 -51.06 11.85 -8.29
CA THR A 364 -51.12 12.31 -9.70
C THR A 364 -50.14 13.47 -9.93
N VAL A 365 -49.74 13.57 -11.19
CA VAL A 365 -49.07 14.61 -12.00
C VAL A 365 -49.64 16.05 -11.91
N ALA A 366 -48.79 17.05 -12.19
CA ALA A 366 -49.00 18.23 -13.07
C ALA A 366 -47.60 18.79 -13.45
N GLU A 367 -47.12 18.78 -14.70
CA GLU A 367 -47.39 19.68 -15.87
C GLU A 367 -46.96 21.15 -15.63
N GLU A 368 -46.34 21.91 -16.54
CA GLU A 368 -46.09 21.86 -18.01
C GLU A 368 -44.70 22.54 -18.32
N SER A 369 -44.01 22.43 -19.46
CA SER A 369 -44.31 23.11 -20.74
C SER A 369 -43.25 22.82 -21.85
N VAL A 370 -43.70 22.16 -22.93
CA VAL A 370 -43.44 22.42 -24.38
C VAL A 370 -42.19 23.22 -24.86
N ARG A 371 -41.39 22.61 -25.76
CA ARG A 371 -41.16 23.09 -27.16
C ARG A 371 -40.38 22.13 -28.08
N ASP A 372 -40.83 22.06 -29.34
CA ASP A 372 -40.32 21.24 -30.44
C ASP A 372 -39.00 21.73 -31.06
N THR A 373 -38.27 20.84 -31.75
CA THR A 373 -38.20 20.81 -33.24
C THR A 373 -37.43 19.59 -33.77
N ALA A 374 -37.64 19.22 -35.04
CA ALA A 374 -37.27 17.92 -35.61
C ALA A 374 -36.46 18.01 -36.92
N ALA A 375 -35.68 16.96 -37.22
CA ALA A 375 -35.34 16.40 -38.55
C ALA A 375 -34.56 15.07 -38.35
N LEU A 376 -34.83 13.90 -38.97
CA LEU A 376 -34.80 13.51 -40.41
C LEU A 376 -33.42 13.78 -41.07
N GLU A 377 -32.72 12.87 -41.78
CA GLU A 377 -33.09 11.61 -42.48
C GLU A 377 -31.95 10.52 -42.47
N LYS A 378 -32.06 9.50 -43.35
CA LYS A 378 -31.19 8.30 -43.51
C LYS A 378 -30.28 8.40 -44.78
N PRO A 379 -29.43 7.40 -45.16
CA PRO A 379 -28.16 7.60 -45.88
C PRO A 379 -28.27 7.56 -47.43
N PRO A 380 -27.14 7.74 -48.18
CA PRO A 380 -26.61 6.60 -48.95
C PRO A 380 -25.07 6.57 -49.29
N ALA A 381 -24.59 5.33 -49.57
CA ALA A 381 -23.66 4.88 -50.63
C ALA A 381 -22.17 5.36 -50.80
N GLU A 382 -21.37 4.45 -51.38
CA GLU A 382 -19.94 4.54 -51.77
C GLU A 382 -19.67 5.37 -53.06
N PRO A 383 -18.40 5.62 -53.44
CA PRO A 383 -17.81 4.82 -54.54
C PRO A 383 -16.28 4.51 -54.53
N GLU A 384 -15.96 3.36 -55.13
CA GLU A 384 -14.79 2.93 -55.96
C GLU A 384 -13.44 3.72 -55.97
N LYS A 385 -12.30 3.11 -55.57
CA LYS A 385 -11.27 2.31 -56.31
C LYS A 385 -10.22 3.06 -57.18
N MET A 386 -8.93 2.79 -56.90
CA MET A 386 -7.80 2.36 -57.80
C MET A 386 -6.51 2.31 -56.92
N ALA A 387 -5.89 1.15 -56.67
CA ALA A 387 -4.86 0.45 -57.49
C ALA A 387 -3.59 1.30 -57.71
N GLU A 388 -2.36 0.87 -57.45
CA GLU A 388 -1.79 -0.47 -57.14
C GLU A 388 -1.16 -0.49 -55.70
N ASN A 389 -0.34 -1.43 -55.19
CA ASN A 389 0.34 -2.59 -55.77
C ASN A 389 0.51 -3.76 -54.74
N ALA A 390 1.43 -4.69 -55.02
CA ALA A 390 1.70 -5.94 -54.30
C ALA A 390 3.25 -6.13 -54.16
N PRO A 391 3.81 -7.18 -53.50
CA PRO A 391 3.21 -8.46 -53.15
C PRO A 391 3.31 -8.92 -51.68
N LYS A 392 2.52 -9.95 -51.37
CA LYS A 392 2.42 -10.63 -50.08
C LYS A 392 3.40 -11.80 -50.02
N THR A 393 3.94 -12.08 -48.83
CA THR A 393 4.22 -13.46 -48.40
C THR A 393 3.30 -13.78 -47.23
N ASP A 394 2.55 -14.87 -47.39
CA ASP A 394 1.52 -15.33 -46.46
C ASP A 394 2.10 -16.36 -45.49
N ARG A 395 1.90 -16.16 -44.18
CA ARG A 395 1.59 -17.26 -43.24
C ARG A 395 1.18 -16.79 -41.84
N GLY A 396 -0.08 -17.01 -41.51
CA GLY A 396 -0.46 -17.66 -40.25
C GLY A 396 -0.20 -16.92 -38.94
N ILE A 397 -1.07 -15.96 -38.61
CA ILE A 397 -1.23 -15.49 -37.22
C ILE A 397 -1.88 -16.62 -36.40
N SER A 398 -1.12 -17.24 -35.50
CA SER A 398 -1.69 -17.84 -34.28
C SER A 398 -1.38 -16.89 -33.13
N GLY A 399 -2.38 -16.12 -32.71
CA GLY A 399 -2.21 -15.09 -31.67
C GLY A 399 -1.94 -15.71 -30.30
N GLY A 400 -0.68 -15.72 -29.88
CA GLY A 400 -0.29 -15.69 -28.47
C GLY A 400 0.16 -14.26 -28.14
N SER A 401 -0.50 -13.59 -27.20
CA SER A 401 -0.06 -12.27 -26.75
C SER A 401 1.30 -12.37 -26.03
N LYS A 402 2.10 -11.30 -26.03
CA LYS A 402 3.40 -11.27 -25.32
C LYS A 402 3.24 -11.67 -23.84
N LYS A 403 2.13 -11.25 -23.20
CA LYS A 403 1.68 -11.67 -21.85
C LYS A 403 1.71 -13.20 -21.69
N GLN A 404 1.15 -13.94 -22.65
CA GLN A 404 1.09 -15.39 -22.63
C GLN A 404 2.49 -16.03 -22.79
N SER A 405 3.41 -15.38 -23.52
CA SER A 405 4.80 -15.82 -23.67
C SER A 405 5.60 -15.67 -22.37
N VAL A 406 5.52 -14.51 -21.72
CA VAL A 406 6.27 -14.22 -20.47
C VAL A 406 5.74 -15.06 -19.30
N LEU A 407 4.41 -15.15 -19.12
CA LEU A 407 3.82 -16.01 -18.08
C LEU A 407 4.12 -17.50 -18.30
N ASN A 408 4.18 -17.95 -19.56
CA ASN A 408 4.62 -19.32 -19.85
C ASN A 408 6.12 -19.52 -19.59
N ALA A 409 6.98 -18.55 -19.91
CA ALA A 409 8.41 -18.62 -19.59
C ALA A 409 8.67 -18.67 -18.08
N LEU A 410 7.95 -17.86 -17.29
CA LEU A 410 8.01 -17.88 -15.82
C LEU A 410 7.54 -19.22 -15.25
N ARG A 411 6.41 -19.74 -15.76
CA ARG A 411 5.86 -21.06 -15.39
C ARG A 411 6.80 -22.20 -15.78
N GLU A 412 7.49 -22.11 -16.92
CA GLU A 412 8.48 -23.09 -17.35
C GLU A 412 9.76 -23.04 -16.49
N ARG A 413 10.24 -21.85 -16.13
CA ARG A 413 11.35 -21.66 -15.15
C ARG A 413 10.99 -22.32 -13.81
N GLN A 414 9.80 -22.06 -13.28
CA GLN A 414 9.31 -22.69 -12.05
C GLN A 414 9.18 -24.21 -12.16
N ALA A 415 8.73 -24.74 -13.31
CA ALA A 415 8.63 -26.18 -13.54
C ALA A 415 10.01 -26.86 -13.61
N ARG A 416 10.99 -26.23 -14.27
CA ARG A 416 12.38 -26.72 -14.33
C ARG A 416 13.05 -26.74 -12.95
N LEU A 417 12.83 -25.73 -12.12
CA LEU A 417 13.32 -25.72 -10.73
C LEU A 417 12.72 -26.87 -9.90
N LYS A 418 11.39 -27.06 -9.94
CA LYS A 418 10.72 -28.19 -9.26
C LYS A 418 11.17 -29.57 -9.77
N ALA A 419 11.59 -29.68 -11.04
CA ALA A 419 12.16 -30.91 -11.57
C ALA A 419 13.57 -31.18 -10.99
N GLN A 420 14.44 -30.17 -10.95
CA GLN A 420 15.78 -30.28 -10.36
C GLN A 420 15.75 -30.60 -8.85
N GLU A 421 14.78 -30.08 -8.10
CA GLU A 421 14.57 -30.45 -6.70
C GLU A 421 14.18 -31.92 -6.54
N LYS A 422 13.27 -32.43 -7.38
CA LYS A 422 12.88 -33.85 -7.37
C LYS A 422 14.04 -34.78 -7.74
N GLU A 423 14.91 -34.38 -8.68
CA GLU A 423 16.13 -35.13 -8.99
C GLU A 423 17.11 -35.15 -7.81
N LYS A 424 17.34 -34.00 -7.15
CA LYS A 424 18.18 -33.93 -5.93
C LYS A 424 17.62 -34.78 -4.78
N GLN A 425 16.30 -34.82 -4.60
CA GLN A 425 15.65 -35.71 -3.61
C GLN A 425 15.76 -37.19 -4.00
N GLY A 426 15.58 -37.53 -5.28
CA GLY A 426 15.74 -38.89 -5.79
C GLY A 426 17.16 -39.44 -5.62
N GLN A 427 18.19 -38.62 -5.84
CA GLN A 427 19.58 -39.00 -5.60
C GLN A 427 19.88 -39.21 -4.11
N LYS A 428 19.35 -38.38 -3.20
CA LYS A 428 19.42 -38.62 -1.74
C LYS A 428 18.71 -39.93 -1.33
N ALA A 429 17.60 -40.29 -1.97
CA ALA A 429 16.88 -41.54 -1.70
C ALA A 429 17.64 -42.78 -2.20
N GLN A 430 18.31 -42.71 -3.36
CA GLN A 430 19.15 -43.81 -3.86
C GLN A 430 20.43 -44.00 -3.03
N ALA A 431 21.03 -42.91 -2.51
CA ALA A 431 22.20 -42.99 -1.65
C ALA A 431 21.93 -43.76 -0.33
N ARG A 432 20.71 -43.69 0.21
CA ARG A 432 20.32 -44.41 1.44
C ARG A 432 20.06 -45.91 1.26
N LYS A 433 19.92 -46.43 0.04
CA LYS A 433 19.63 -47.86 -0.23
C LYS A 433 20.86 -48.74 -0.47
N LYS A 434 22.08 -48.23 -0.25
CA LYS A 434 23.33 -48.92 -0.56
C LYS A 434 24.15 -49.35 0.67
N GLY A 435 23.49 -49.51 1.81
CA GLY A 435 24.11 -49.76 3.11
C GLY A 435 23.31 -50.69 4.04
N GLU A 436 22.99 -51.89 3.56
CA GLU A 436 22.72 -53.04 4.43
C GLU A 436 23.92 -54.00 4.32
N PRO A 437 24.58 -54.38 5.42
CA PRO A 437 25.54 -55.48 5.42
C PRO A 437 24.81 -56.81 5.63
N GLU A 438 25.07 -57.79 4.76
CA GLU A 438 24.79 -59.20 5.10
C GLU A 438 25.78 -59.66 6.18
N LEU A 439 25.29 -59.96 7.39
CA LEU A 439 25.57 -61.17 8.19
C LEU A 439 24.86 -61.14 9.55
#